data_AF-A0A377DK93-F1
#
_entry.id   AF-A0A377DK93-F1
#
_cell.length_a   1.000
_cell.length_b   1.000
_cell.length_c   1.000
_cell.angle_alpha   90.00
_cell.angle_beta   90.00
_cell.angle_gamma   90.00
#
_symmetry.space_group_name_H-M   'P 1'
#
loop_
_entity.id
_entity.type
_entity.pdbx_description
1 polymer ?
#
loop_
_entity_poly.entity_id
_entity_poly.type
_entity_poly.pdbx_seq_one_letter_code
_entity_poly.pdbx_strand_id
1 'polypeptide(L)'
;MGLLRGLTEFKRSYDLNLRIKNMLPDLYAEDPDFYRNMRIQDLAQGIHKLIRKHDLPGLMLRAFDTLPEMIMTPHQAWQRQIKGEVETIALEQLVGRVSANMILPYPPGVPLLMPGEMLTKESRTVLDFLLMLCSVGQHYPGFETDIHGPKQDEDGVYRVRVLKMAG
;
A
#
# COMPACT_ATOMS: atom_id res chain seq x y z
N MET A 1 -19.60 10.61 25.48
CA MET A 1 -18.78 9.67 26.29
C MET A 1 -18.55 8.30 25.63
N GLY A 2 -18.81 8.11 24.32
CA GLY A 2 -18.63 6.80 23.66
C GLY A 2 -17.17 6.43 23.38
N LEU A 3 -16.37 7.37 22.86
CA LEU A 3 -14.98 7.10 22.46
C LEU A 3 -14.08 6.69 23.64
N LEU A 4 -14.10 7.44 24.74
CA LEU A 4 -13.27 7.13 25.91
C LEU A 4 -13.56 5.73 26.47
N ARG A 5 -14.86 5.39 26.59
CA ARG A 5 -15.27 4.04 26.99
C ARG A 5 -14.83 2.98 25.98
N GLY A 6 -14.94 3.27 24.68
CA GLY A 6 -14.45 2.38 23.63
C GLY A 6 -12.97 2.06 23.75
N LEU A 7 -12.13 3.08 24.02
CA LEU A 7 -10.69 2.89 24.22
C LEU A 7 -10.36 2.06 25.47
N THR A 8 -11.06 2.28 26.59
CA THR A 8 -10.86 1.49 27.80
C THR A 8 -11.34 0.04 27.63
N GLU A 9 -12.45 -0.18 26.93
CA GLU A 9 -12.96 -1.52 26.60
C GLU A 9 -12.03 -2.27 25.63
N PHE A 10 -11.47 -1.57 24.64
CA PHE A 10 -10.46 -2.13 23.74
C PHE A 10 -9.26 -2.62 24.55
N LYS A 11 -8.70 -1.78 25.42
CA LYS A 11 -7.57 -2.17 26.27
C LYS A 11 -7.92 -3.36 27.19
N ARG A 12 -9.08 -3.33 27.84
CA ARG A 12 -9.54 -4.43 28.70
C ARG A 12 -9.65 -5.75 27.92
N SER A 13 -10.22 -5.71 26.71
CA SER A 13 -10.37 -6.88 25.84
C SER A 13 -9.04 -7.40 25.30
N TYR A 14 -8.12 -6.48 24.99
CA TYR A 14 -6.74 -6.80 24.62
C TYR A 14 -5.99 -7.51 25.77
N ASP A 15 -6.09 -6.98 26.99
CA ASP A 15 -5.43 -7.53 28.18
C ASP A 15 -6.00 -8.91 28.56
N LEU A 16 -7.30 -9.15 28.35
CA LEU A 16 -7.95 -10.46 28.48
C LEU A 16 -7.61 -11.45 27.34
N ASN A 17 -6.86 -10.99 26.33
CA ASN A 17 -6.45 -11.75 25.16
C ASN A 17 -7.61 -12.52 24.50
N LEU A 18 -8.73 -11.83 24.24
CA LEU A 18 -9.91 -12.44 23.64
C LEU A 18 -9.61 -13.01 22.24
N ARG A 19 -10.39 -14.01 21.82
CA ARG A 19 -10.34 -14.55 20.45
C ARG A 19 -10.83 -13.50 19.45
N ILE A 20 -10.26 -13.50 18.24
CA ILE A 20 -10.68 -12.60 17.16
C ILE A 20 -12.18 -12.73 16.90
N LYS A 21 -12.71 -13.96 16.83
CA LYS A 21 -14.14 -14.26 16.72
C LYS A 21 -15.04 -13.48 17.70
N ASN A 22 -14.56 -13.25 18.93
CA ASN A 22 -15.35 -12.62 19.99
C ASN A 22 -15.16 -11.10 20.04
N MET A 23 -13.95 -10.63 19.72
CA MET A 23 -13.60 -9.20 19.83
C MET A 23 -13.84 -8.42 18.54
N LEU A 24 -13.59 -9.05 17.38
CA LEU A 24 -13.70 -8.47 16.04
C LEU A 24 -14.48 -9.47 15.15
N PRO A 25 -15.81 -9.62 15.34
CA PRO A 25 -16.61 -10.60 14.63
C PRO A 25 -16.68 -10.36 13.11
N ASP A 26 -16.68 -9.09 12.70
CA ASP A 26 -16.71 -8.72 11.27
C ASP A 26 -15.40 -9.12 10.58
N LEU A 27 -14.24 -8.87 11.21
CA LEU A 27 -12.94 -9.33 10.72
C LEU A 27 -12.85 -10.85 10.65
N TYR A 28 -13.43 -11.55 11.63
CA TYR A 28 -13.52 -13.02 11.60
C TYR A 28 -14.35 -13.53 10.41
N ALA A 29 -15.36 -12.77 9.97
CA ALA A 29 -16.21 -13.15 8.85
C ALA A 29 -15.50 -13.05 7.49
N GLU A 30 -14.46 -12.22 7.37
CA GLU A 30 -13.62 -12.12 6.16
C GLU A 30 -12.91 -13.44 5.85
N ASP A 31 -12.30 -14.06 6.87
CA ASP A 31 -11.69 -15.39 6.74
C ASP A 31 -11.80 -16.19 8.06
N PRO A 32 -12.90 -16.96 8.23
CA PRO A 32 -13.13 -17.75 9.44
C PRO A 32 -12.10 -18.84 9.69
N ASP A 33 -11.44 -19.35 8.64
CA ASP A 33 -10.47 -20.43 8.74
C ASP A 33 -9.12 -19.90 9.21
N PHE A 34 -8.68 -18.78 8.66
CA PHE A 34 -7.46 -18.09 9.08
C PHE A 34 -7.57 -17.59 10.53
N TYR A 35 -8.70 -16.98 10.91
CA TYR A 35 -8.89 -16.41 12.25
C TYR A 35 -9.42 -17.40 13.31
N ARG A 36 -9.68 -18.66 12.94
CA ARG A 36 -10.37 -19.67 13.76
C ARG A 36 -9.91 -19.74 15.22
N ASN A 37 -8.60 -19.81 15.43
CA ASN A 37 -7.97 -19.97 16.74
C ASN A 37 -7.16 -18.76 17.19
N MET A 38 -7.14 -17.69 16.39
CA MET A 38 -6.30 -16.52 16.64
C MET A 38 -6.86 -15.68 17.79
N ARG A 39 -5.98 -15.15 18.63
CA ARG A 39 -6.33 -14.17 19.67
C ARG A 39 -5.79 -12.79 19.31
N ILE A 40 -6.36 -11.77 19.96
CA ILE A 40 -6.04 -10.37 19.65
C ILE A 40 -4.57 -10.03 19.87
N GLN A 41 -3.91 -10.60 20.89
CA GLN A 41 -2.49 -10.36 21.10
C GLN A 41 -1.62 -11.03 20.01
N ASP A 42 -2.03 -12.20 19.51
CA ASP A 42 -1.32 -12.89 18.43
C ASP A 42 -1.40 -12.08 17.14
N LEU A 43 -2.59 -11.56 16.80
CA LEU A 43 -2.81 -10.69 15.65
C LEU A 43 -1.95 -9.42 15.75
N ALA A 44 -2.02 -8.72 16.88
CA ALA A 44 -1.28 -7.48 17.10
C ALA A 44 0.24 -7.70 17.03
N GLN A 45 0.75 -8.77 17.66
CA GLN A 45 2.18 -9.10 17.59
C GLN A 45 2.60 -9.54 16.19
N GLY A 46 1.75 -10.26 15.47
CA GLY A 46 1.98 -10.70 14.10
C GLY A 46 2.17 -9.52 13.14
N ILE A 47 1.20 -8.60 13.11
CA ILE A 47 1.27 -7.37 12.31
C ILE A 47 2.48 -6.53 12.73
N HIS A 48 2.71 -6.34 14.04
CA HIS A 48 3.85 -5.57 14.52
C HIS A 48 5.20 -6.20 14.12
N LYS A 49 5.31 -7.53 14.13
CA LYS A 49 6.51 -8.24 13.65
C LYS A 49 6.76 -7.99 12.16
N LEU A 50 5.71 -7.97 11.33
CA LEU A 50 5.84 -7.61 9.91
C LEU A 50 6.35 -6.18 9.75
N ILE A 51 5.73 -5.21 10.43
CA ILE A 51 6.16 -3.80 10.41
C ILE A 51 7.64 -3.67 10.77
N ARG A 52 8.10 -4.35 11.81
CA ARG A 52 9.53 -4.35 12.21
C ARG A 52 10.44 -5.07 11.22
N LYS A 53 10.02 -6.23 10.71
CA LYS A 53 10.80 -7.04 9.76
C LYS A 53 11.09 -6.26 8.48
N HIS A 54 10.11 -5.48 8.01
CA HIS A 54 10.20 -4.71 6.80
C HIS A 54 10.72 -3.28 7.01
N ASP A 55 11.01 -2.86 8.26
CA ASP A 55 11.39 -1.49 8.58
C ASP A 55 10.47 -0.45 7.92
N LEU A 56 9.15 -0.66 8.03
CA LEU A 56 8.15 0.16 7.34
C LEU A 56 8.35 1.67 7.60
N PRO A 57 8.59 2.14 8.84
CA PRO A 57 8.83 3.56 9.08
C PRO A 57 10.09 4.09 8.38
N GLY A 58 11.19 3.32 8.38
CA GLY A 58 12.44 3.71 7.75
C GLY A 58 12.39 3.67 6.22
N LEU A 59 11.64 2.73 5.63
CA LEU A 59 11.35 2.72 4.20
C LEU A 59 10.45 3.88 3.79
N MET A 60 9.39 4.14 4.56
CA MET A 60 8.49 5.27 4.30
C MET A 60 9.28 6.59 4.32
N LEU A 61 10.11 6.83 5.33
CA LEU A 61 10.92 8.05 5.38
C LEU A 61 11.82 8.20 4.14
N ARG A 62 12.53 7.13 3.75
CA ARG A 62 13.42 7.13 2.57
C ARG A 62 12.67 7.27 1.24
N ALA A 63 11.44 6.78 1.16
CA ALA A 63 10.61 6.89 -0.04
C ALA A 63 10.15 8.33 -0.30
N PHE A 64 9.90 9.11 0.76
CA PHE A 64 9.47 10.51 0.63
C PHE A 64 10.62 11.54 0.69
N ASP A 65 11.86 11.09 0.93
CA ASP A 65 13.04 11.96 1.03
C ASP A 65 13.60 12.36 -0.36
N THR A 66 13.50 11.48 -1.36
CA THR A 66 13.96 11.74 -2.73
C THR A 66 12.77 11.79 -3.67
N LEU A 67 12.54 12.97 -4.27
CA LEU A 67 11.45 13.14 -5.23
C LEU A 67 11.72 12.39 -6.53
N PRO A 68 10.67 11.81 -7.16
CA PRO A 68 10.73 11.37 -8.55
C PRO A 68 11.12 12.51 -9.51
N GLU A 69 11.66 12.16 -10.67
CA GLU A 69 12.05 13.15 -11.67
C GLU A 69 10.84 13.59 -12.50
N MET A 70 10.57 14.89 -12.56
CA MET A 70 9.49 15.44 -13.38
C MET A 70 9.92 15.56 -14.85
N ILE A 71 9.55 14.56 -15.67
CA ILE A 71 9.88 14.53 -17.10
C ILE A 71 8.96 15.46 -17.91
N MET A 72 7.72 15.60 -17.47
CA MET A 72 6.77 16.54 -18.03
C MET A 72 5.73 16.95 -16.99
N THR A 73 5.04 18.04 -17.25
CA THR A 73 3.95 18.48 -16.37
C THR A 73 2.79 17.46 -16.35
N PRO A 74 2.02 17.38 -15.26
CA PRO A 74 0.83 16.52 -15.21
C PRO A 74 -0.18 16.82 -16.33
N HIS A 75 -0.28 18.09 -16.77
CA HIS A 75 -1.10 18.46 -17.91
C HIS A 75 -0.60 17.81 -19.21
N GLN A 76 0.70 17.86 -19.49
CA GLN A 76 1.28 17.21 -20.69
C GLN A 76 1.10 15.68 -20.66
N ALA A 77 1.29 15.05 -19.49
CA ALA A 77 1.05 13.62 -19.32
C ALA A 77 -0.43 13.28 -19.61
N TRP A 78 -1.36 14.09 -19.11
CA TRP A 78 -2.79 13.92 -19.38
C TRP A 78 -3.13 14.07 -20.86
N GLN A 79 -2.54 15.05 -21.57
CA GLN A 79 -2.74 15.22 -23.02
C GLN A 79 -2.30 13.99 -23.83
N ARG A 80 -1.29 13.25 -23.37
CA ARG A 80 -0.88 11.97 -23.99
C ARG A 80 -1.83 10.83 -23.62
N GLN A 81 -2.30 10.80 -22.37
CA GLN A 81 -3.26 9.81 -21.90
C GLN A 81 -4.60 9.86 -22.65
N ILE A 82 -5.14 11.05 -22.94
CA ILE A 82 -6.39 11.19 -23.73
C ILE A 82 -6.24 10.73 -25.18
N LYS A 83 -5.02 10.71 -25.72
CA LYS A 83 -4.70 10.17 -27.04
C LYS A 83 -4.50 8.65 -27.04
N GLY A 84 -4.63 8.00 -25.87
CA GLY A 84 -4.40 6.56 -25.73
C GLY A 84 -2.91 6.16 -25.75
N GLU A 85 -1.98 7.11 -25.55
CA GLU A 85 -0.54 6.86 -25.52
C GLU A 85 -0.07 6.28 -24.18
N VAL A 86 -0.79 5.28 -23.69
CA VAL A 86 -0.61 4.64 -22.38
C VAL A 86 -0.57 3.14 -22.50
N GLU A 87 0.17 2.51 -21.62
CA GLU A 87 0.21 1.06 -21.46
C GLU A 87 0.18 0.71 -19.97
N THR A 88 -0.15 -0.56 -19.69
CA THR A 88 -0.21 -1.09 -18.33
C THR A 88 0.96 -2.04 -18.13
N ILE A 89 1.76 -1.79 -17.10
CA ILE A 89 2.93 -2.60 -16.76
C ILE A 89 2.84 -3.10 -15.32
N ALA A 90 3.63 -4.12 -14.99
CA ALA A 90 3.80 -4.53 -13.60
C ALA A 90 4.45 -3.41 -12.78
N LEU A 91 4.04 -3.26 -11.52
CA LEU A 91 4.58 -2.24 -10.60
C LEU A 91 6.11 -2.33 -10.48
N GLU A 92 6.66 -3.55 -10.48
CA GLU A 92 8.09 -3.83 -10.43
C GLU A 92 8.88 -3.22 -11.62
N GLN A 93 8.21 -2.94 -12.73
CA GLN A 93 8.79 -2.40 -13.96
C GLN A 93 8.68 -0.87 -14.06
N LEU A 94 8.25 -0.19 -12.99
CA LEU A 94 7.96 1.26 -13.00
C LEU A 94 9.21 2.14 -13.14
N VAL A 95 10.39 1.65 -12.77
CA VAL A 95 11.65 2.41 -12.91
C VAL A 95 11.94 2.70 -14.38
N GLY A 96 12.24 3.96 -14.70
CA GLY A 96 12.49 4.42 -16.07
C GLY A 96 11.23 4.62 -16.92
N ARG A 97 10.05 4.54 -16.32
CA ARG A 97 8.76 4.72 -16.99
C ARG A 97 8.06 5.98 -16.45
N VAL A 98 7.48 6.76 -17.35
CA VAL A 98 6.72 7.97 -16.97
C VAL A 98 5.32 7.58 -16.53
N SER A 99 4.95 7.91 -15.29
CA SER A 99 3.63 7.58 -14.76
C SER A 99 2.54 8.35 -15.49
N ALA A 100 1.45 7.64 -15.85
CA ALA A 100 0.26 8.28 -16.40
C ALA A 100 -0.71 8.73 -15.29
N ASN A 101 -0.72 8.04 -14.15
CA ASN A 101 -1.62 8.31 -13.04
C ASN A 101 -0.84 8.71 -11.78
N MET A 102 -1.54 9.36 -10.85
CA MET A 102 -1.01 9.56 -9.51
C MET A 102 -0.95 8.22 -8.76
N ILE A 103 0.13 7.99 -8.01
CA ILE A 103 0.26 6.89 -7.04
C ILE A 103 0.20 7.49 -5.63
N LEU A 104 -0.76 7.01 -4.84
CA LEU A 104 -1.08 7.53 -3.51
C LEU A 104 -1.27 6.34 -2.54
N PRO A 105 -0.23 5.96 -1.78
CA PRO A 105 -0.29 4.85 -0.83
C PRO A 105 -0.88 5.25 0.53
N TYR A 106 -1.57 4.31 1.17
CA TYR A 106 -1.98 4.39 2.58
C TYR A 106 -1.30 3.28 3.40
N PRO A 107 -0.45 3.63 4.37
CA PRO A 107 0.03 4.98 4.74
C PRO A 107 1.07 5.57 3.76
N PRO A 108 1.39 6.88 3.84
CA PRO A 108 0.85 7.89 4.76
C PRO A 108 -0.37 8.66 4.22
N GLY A 109 -0.86 8.37 3.01
CA GLY A 109 -2.00 9.07 2.42
C GLY A 109 -1.65 10.41 1.79
N VAL A 110 -0.42 10.58 1.33
CA VAL A 110 0.04 11.74 0.53
C VAL A 110 0.62 11.28 -0.82
N PRO A 111 0.52 12.10 -1.89
CA PRO A 111 0.98 11.69 -3.21
C PRO A 111 2.46 11.31 -3.20
N LEU A 112 2.77 10.13 -3.74
CA LEU A 112 4.14 9.60 -3.83
C LEU A 112 4.71 9.73 -5.23
N LEU A 113 3.87 9.65 -6.26
CA LEU A 113 4.25 9.84 -7.66
C LEU A 113 3.13 10.55 -8.40
N MET A 114 3.46 11.61 -9.14
CA MET A 114 2.51 12.38 -9.94
C MET A 114 2.50 11.94 -11.41
N PRO A 115 1.41 12.20 -12.15
CA PRO A 115 1.42 12.06 -13.60
C PRO A 115 2.54 12.91 -14.24
N GLY A 116 3.32 12.31 -15.14
CA GLY A 116 4.45 12.97 -15.79
C GLY A 116 5.79 12.83 -15.05
N GLU A 117 5.79 12.28 -13.84
CA GLU A 117 7.01 11.92 -13.12
C GLU A 117 7.50 10.51 -13.47
N MET A 118 8.80 10.29 -13.28
CA MET A 118 9.48 9.03 -13.53
C MET A 118 10.33 8.63 -12.32
N LEU A 119 10.28 7.34 -11.95
CA LEU A 119 11.19 6.78 -10.97
C LEU A 119 12.54 6.51 -11.63
N THR A 120 13.60 7.07 -11.07
CA THR A 120 14.98 6.88 -11.52
C THR A 120 15.68 5.86 -10.62
N LYS A 121 16.98 5.61 -10.85
CA LYS A 121 17.78 4.78 -9.94
C LYS A 121 17.95 5.43 -8.57
N GLU A 122 17.90 6.76 -8.51
CA GLU A 122 18.07 7.54 -7.28
C GLU A 122 16.81 7.50 -6.42
N SER A 123 15.62 7.58 -7.05
CA SER A 123 14.32 7.44 -6.38
C SER A 123 13.81 6.00 -6.31
N ARG A 124 14.69 4.99 -6.42
CA ARG A 124 14.29 3.57 -6.37
C ARG A 124 13.64 3.19 -5.04
N THR A 125 13.99 3.86 -3.95
CA THR A 125 13.39 3.67 -2.62
C THR A 125 11.87 3.84 -2.63
N VAL A 126 11.34 4.67 -3.54
CA VAL A 126 9.90 4.84 -3.79
C VAL A 126 9.25 3.52 -4.21
N LEU A 127 9.87 2.81 -5.16
CA LEU A 127 9.37 1.52 -5.63
C LEU A 127 9.50 0.46 -4.53
N ASP A 128 10.62 0.44 -3.81
CA ASP A 128 10.85 -0.53 -2.73
C ASP A 128 9.78 -0.40 -1.63
N PHE A 129 9.36 0.83 -1.31
CA PHE A 129 8.26 1.08 -0.38
C PHE A 129 6.91 0.56 -0.89
N LEU A 130 6.57 0.81 -2.16
CA LEU A 130 5.32 0.32 -2.74
C LEU A 130 5.27 -1.22 -2.78
N LEU A 131 6.37 -1.87 -3.20
CA LEU A 131 6.47 -3.33 -3.22
C LEU A 131 6.38 -3.93 -1.82
N MET A 132 6.97 -3.27 -0.82
CA MET A 132 6.86 -3.67 0.57
C MET A 132 5.41 -3.61 1.07
N LEU A 133 4.68 -2.52 0.78
CA LEU A 133 3.26 -2.42 1.13
C LEU A 133 2.47 -3.58 0.52
N CYS A 134 2.64 -3.82 -0.79
CA CYS A 134 2.01 -4.95 -1.50
C CYS A 134 2.32 -6.30 -0.84
N SER A 135 3.56 -6.51 -0.41
CA SER A 135 3.96 -7.75 0.28
C SER A 135 3.32 -7.88 1.67
N VAL A 136 3.27 -6.80 2.46
CA VAL A 136 2.72 -6.84 3.82
C VAL A 136 1.21 -7.07 3.78
N GLY A 137 0.48 -6.41 2.89
CA GLY A 137 -0.99 -6.54 2.81
C GLY A 137 -1.50 -7.89 2.32
N GLN A 138 -0.62 -8.80 1.88
CA GLN A 138 -1.00 -10.17 1.51
C GLN A 138 -1.06 -11.14 2.71
N HIS A 139 -0.59 -10.74 3.89
CA HIS A 139 -0.40 -11.68 5.02
C HIS A 139 -1.62 -11.84 5.92
N TYR A 140 -2.48 -10.82 6.03
CA TYR A 140 -3.60 -10.80 6.98
C TYR A 140 -4.88 -10.33 6.26
N PRO A 141 -5.88 -11.21 6.07
CA PRO A 141 -7.17 -10.83 5.49
C PRO A 141 -7.84 -9.70 6.29
N GLY A 142 -8.37 -8.68 5.64
CA GLY A 142 -8.88 -7.45 6.26
C GLY A 142 -7.82 -6.39 6.57
N PHE A 143 -6.56 -6.64 6.20
CA PHE A 143 -5.45 -5.68 6.27
C PHE A 143 -4.73 -5.57 4.92
N GLU A 144 -5.51 -5.52 3.85
CA GLU A 144 -5.02 -5.46 2.48
C GLU A 144 -4.23 -4.17 2.20
N THR A 145 -3.41 -4.24 1.15
CA THR A 145 -2.67 -3.07 0.67
C THR A 145 -3.62 -2.08 0.02
N ASP A 146 -3.65 -0.85 0.53
CA ASP A 146 -4.41 0.25 -0.06
C ASP A 146 -3.46 1.25 -0.72
N ILE A 147 -3.37 1.17 -2.06
CA ILE A 147 -2.62 2.13 -2.87
C ILE A 147 -3.52 2.56 -4.02
N HIS A 148 -3.88 3.84 -4.02
CA HIS A 148 -4.59 4.44 -5.15
C HIS A 148 -3.63 4.61 -6.33
N GLY A 149 -4.06 4.16 -7.51
CA GLY A 149 -3.30 4.25 -8.76
C GLY A 149 -2.99 2.86 -9.34
N PRO A 150 -2.12 2.06 -8.68
CA PRO A 150 -1.95 0.65 -8.99
C PRO A 150 -3.26 -0.12 -8.83
N LYS A 151 -3.48 -1.11 -9.68
CA LYS A 151 -4.60 -2.07 -9.54
C LYS A 151 -4.03 -3.48 -9.44
N GLN A 152 -4.55 -4.25 -8.50
CA GLN A 152 -4.26 -5.68 -8.43
C GLN A 152 -5.06 -6.41 -9.50
N ASP A 153 -4.38 -7.27 -10.26
CA ASP A 153 -5.03 -8.17 -11.23
C ASP A 153 -5.43 -9.50 -10.58
N GLU A 154 -6.18 -10.35 -11.30
CA GLU A 154 -6.63 -11.67 -10.81
C GLU A 154 -5.46 -12.57 -10.37
N ASP A 155 -4.28 -12.41 -11.00
CA ASP A 155 -3.05 -13.13 -10.65
C ASP A 155 -2.36 -12.61 -9.37
N GLY A 156 -2.94 -11.62 -8.69
CA GLY A 156 -2.37 -11.00 -7.49
C GLY A 156 -1.27 -9.95 -7.74
N VAL A 157 -0.91 -9.72 -9.00
CA VAL A 157 0.13 -8.76 -9.42
C VAL A 157 -0.44 -7.35 -9.52
N TYR A 158 0.24 -6.38 -8.88
CA TYR A 158 -0.11 -4.97 -9.01
C TYR A 158 0.41 -4.38 -10.32
N ARG A 159 -0.47 -3.72 -11.07
CA ARG A 159 -0.14 -3.08 -12.34
C ARG A 159 -0.47 -1.59 -12.31
N VAL A 160 0.33 -0.81 -13.03
CA VAL A 160 0.26 0.65 -13.11
C VAL A 160 0.20 1.11 -14.56
N ARG A 161 -0.46 2.25 -14.79
CA ARG A 161 -0.52 2.87 -16.12
C ARG A 161 0.64 3.85 -16.28
N VAL A 162 1.37 3.68 -17.36
CA VAL A 162 2.51 4.51 -17.75
C VAL A 162 2.32 5.01 -19.18
N LEU A 163 3.01 6.10 -19.53
CA LEU A 163 3.05 6.57 -20.91
C LEU A 163 3.88 5.62 -21.77
N LYS A 164 3.45 5.43 -23.03
CA LYS A 164 4.26 4.72 -24.03
C LYS A 164 5.51 5.55 -24.33
N MET A 165 6.67 4.90 -24.38
CA MET A 165 7.88 5.56 -24.86
C MET A 165 7.74 5.77 -26.37
N ALA A 166 8.04 6.98 -26.86
CA ALA A 166 8.15 7.19 -28.29
C ALA A 166 9.37 6.39 -28.77
N GLY A 167 9.16 5.45 -29.68
CA GLY A 167 10.23 4.73 -30.37
C GLY A 167 10.98 5.63 -31.34
#